data_AF-A0A523QHF9-F1
#
_entry.id   AF-A0A523QHF9-F1
#
_cell.length_a   1.000
_cell.length_b   1.000
_cell.length_c   1.000
_cell.angle_alpha   90.00
_cell.angle_beta   90.00
_cell.angle_gamma   90.00
#
_symmetry.space_group_name_H-M   'P 1'
#
loop_
_entity.id
_entity.type
_entity.pdbx_description
1 polymer ?
#
loop_
_entity_poly.entity_id
_entity_poly.type
_entity_poly.pdbx_seq_one_letter_code
_entity_poly.pdbx_strand_id
1 'polypeptide(L)'
;MIERYSRPRMKRVWSDENKFDKWLRVEIAVCEAWAEMGVIPRKDLSKIKLARVNLKRMGEILKETHHDVTAFLGSVSESLGEESRFIHLGLTSNDVIDTALCLQLLEATEILSEDIKGLITVLAQQAIKHKYTTMIGRTHGIHAEPISFGFKLALWVDEMRRNLQRLADAEKAISVGKISGAVGTYATLSPELEEKACARLGLAAAPISNQVLQRDRHAQFVTTLAIIASSLEKFATEIRGLQKTETREVEEPFAAGQTGSSAMPHKRNPELCERVCGISRLVRGYALTSMENIALWHERDISHSSAERIILPDSCLVLDYALSIFTSVMKGLTVYPKKMK
;
A
#
# COMPACT_ATOMS: atom_id res chain seq x y z
N MET A 1 8.68 6.57 -5.55
CA MET A 1 9.66 5.46 -5.73
C MET A 1 10.16 5.47 -7.15
N ILE A 2 11.41 5.07 -7.39
CA ILE A 2 11.95 5.01 -8.76
C ILE A 2 11.35 3.84 -9.55
N GLU A 3 11.35 3.95 -10.89
CA GLU A 3 10.76 2.97 -11.80
C GLU A 3 11.27 1.54 -11.57
N ARG A 4 12.57 1.41 -11.27
CA ARG A 4 13.24 0.13 -11.01
C ARG A 4 12.56 -0.72 -9.91
N TYR A 5 11.91 -0.08 -8.96
CA TYR A 5 11.33 -0.70 -7.77
C TYR A 5 9.81 -0.52 -7.71
N SER A 6 9.19 -0.30 -8.87
CA SER A 6 7.75 -0.04 -9.00
C SER A 6 7.12 -1.05 -9.95
N ARG A 7 6.34 -2.02 -9.45
CA ARG A 7 5.66 -2.99 -10.33
C ARG A 7 4.44 -2.34 -10.99
N PRO A 8 4.08 -2.70 -12.24
CA PRO A 8 3.00 -2.04 -12.97
C PRO A 8 1.63 -2.04 -12.27
N ARG A 9 1.30 -3.10 -11.52
CA ARG A 9 0.01 -3.21 -10.82
C ARG A 9 -0.10 -2.17 -9.70
N MET A 10 0.89 -2.09 -8.81
CA MET A 10 0.91 -1.11 -7.72
C MET A 10 1.13 0.32 -8.24
N LYS A 11 1.95 0.50 -9.28
CA LYS A 11 2.15 1.80 -9.92
C LYS A 11 0.84 2.39 -10.48
N ARG A 12 -0.05 1.55 -11.00
CA ARG A 12 -1.37 1.98 -11.49
C ARG A 12 -2.26 2.49 -10.36
N VAL A 13 -2.21 1.89 -9.17
CA VAL A 13 -2.98 2.36 -8.01
C VAL A 13 -2.64 3.81 -7.66
N TRP A 14 -1.35 4.15 -7.74
CA TRP A 14 -0.81 5.46 -7.40
C TRP A 14 -0.63 6.41 -8.59
N SER A 15 -1.21 6.09 -9.75
CA SER A 15 -1.16 6.99 -10.91
C SER A 15 -2.13 8.15 -10.75
N ASP A 16 -1.84 9.28 -11.41
CA ASP A 16 -2.73 10.44 -11.40
C ASP A 16 -4.09 10.09 -12.00
N GLU A 17 -4.13 9.28 -13.06
CA GLU A 17 -5.38 8.78 -13.64
C GLU A 17 -6.24 8.08 -12.60
N ASN A 18 -5.68 7.14 -11.82
CA ASN A 18 -6.45 6.42 -10.80
C ASN A 18 -6.84 7.32 -9.63
N LYS A 19 -5.96 8.24 -9.21
CA LYS A 19 -6.26 9.22 -8.17
C LYS A 19 -7.48 10.05 -8.54
N PHE A 20 -7.49 10.65 -9.73
CA PHE A 20 -8.61 11.50 -10.17
C PHE A 20 -9.86 10.70 -10.54
N ASP A 21 -9.71 9.43 -10.97
CA ASP A 21 -10.83 8.49 -11.04
C ASP A 21 -11.48 8.28 -9.67
N LYS A 22 -10.69 8.10 -8.59
CA LYS A 22 -11.25 7.99 -7.23
C LYS A 22 -11.96 9.25 -6.79
N TRP A 23 -11.43 10.43 -7.10
CA TRP A 23 -12.09 11.69 -6.79
C TRP A 23 -13.44 11.78 -7.48
N LEU A 24 -13.49 11.45 -8.78
CA LEU A 24 -14.73 11.44 -9.54
C LEU A 24 -15.73 10.41 -9.02
N ARG A 25 -15.27 9.22 -8.61
CA ARG A 25 -16.13 8.21 -7.98
C ARG A 25 -16.75 8.71 -6.69
N VAL A 26 -16.01 9.44 -5.86
CA VAL A 26 -16.54 10.07 -4.64
C VAL A 26 -17.61 11.10 -4.98
N GLU A 27 -17.33 12.00 -5.92
CA GLU A 27 -18.29 13.02 -6.37
C GLU A 27 -19.60 12.41 -6.89
N ILE A 28 -19.49 11.37 -7.72
CA ILE A 28 -20.66 10.66 -8.24
C ILE A 28 -21.43 9.97 -7.11
N ALA A 29 -20.74 9.31 -6.16
CA ALA A 29 -21.39 8.66 -5.02
C ALA A 29 -22.15 9.66 -4.13
N VAL A 30 -21.60 10.85 -3.92
CA VAL A 30 -22.28 11.95 -3.22
C VAL A 30 -23.50 12.43 -4.00
N CYS A 31 -23.38 12.62 -5.32
CA CYS A 31 -24.53 13.01 -6.15
C CYS A 31 -25.64 11.96 -6.13
N GLU A 32 -25.30 10.67 -6.17
CA GLU A 32 -26.26 9.57 -6.04
C GLU A 32 -26.95 9.59 -4.68
N ALA A 33 -26.21 9.82 -3.59
CA ALA A 33 -26.78 9.94 -2.26
C ALA A 33 -27.71 11.16 -2.14
N TRP A 34 -27.32 12.32 -2.67
CA TRP A 34 -28.18 13.51 -2.72
C TRP A 34 -29.47 13.29 -3.52
N ALA A 35 -29.41 12.55 -4.61
CA ALA A 35 -30.58 12.21 -5.41
C ALA A 35 -31.50 11.20 -4.73
N GLU A 36 -30.93 10.29 -3.92
CA GLU A 36 -31.71 9.41 -3.05
C GLU A 36 -32.47 10.21 -1.98
N MET A 37 -31.85 11.26 -1.44
CA MET A 37 -32.43 12.19 -0.47
C MET A 37 -33.34 13.27 -1.11
N GLY A 38 -33.50 13.26 -2.43
CA GLY A 38 -34.40 14.18 -3.15
C GLY A 38 -33.86 15.59 -3.41
N VAL A 39 -32.59 15.86 -3.13
CA VAL A 39 -31.96 17.17 -3.39
C VAL A 39 -31.58 17.33 -4.86
N ILE A 40 -30.98 16.30 -5.46
CA ILE A 40 -30.65 16.26 -6.89
C ILE A 40 -31.78 15.57 -7.65
N PRO A 41 -32.34 16.16 -8.73
CA PRO A 41 -33.33 15.49 -9.57
C PRO A 41 -32.75 14.21 -10.18
N ARG A 42 -33.45 13.07 -10.02
CA ARG A 42 -33.00 11.77 -10.55
C ARG A 42 -32.69 11.76 -12.04
N LYS A 43 -33.35 12.63 -12.83
CA LYS A 43 -33.11 12.79 -14.27
C LYS A 43 -31.70 13.31 -14.59
N ASP A 44 -31.05 13.99 -13.65
CA ASP A 44 -29.72 14.56 -13.84
C ASP A 44 -28.62 13.52 -13.54
N LEU A 45 -28.91 12.48 -12.75
CA LEU A 45 -27.95 11.42 -12.44
C LEU A 45 -27.42 10.69 -13.67
N SER A 46 -28.27 10.40 -14.66
CA SER A 46 -27.82 9.71 -15.88
C SER A 46 -26.79 10.53 -16.66
N LYS A 47 -26.83 11.86 -16.53
CA LYS A 47 -25.84 12.76 -17.14
C LYS A 47 -24.59 12.90 -16.27
N ILE A 48 -24.76 13.07 -14.95
CA ILE A 48 -23.65 13.14 -13.98
C ILE A 48 -22.75 11.90 -14.08
N LYS A 49 -23.32 10.71 -14.29
CA LYS A 49 -22.54 9.46 -14.47
C LYS A 49 -21.67 9.44 -15.73
N LEU A 50 -21.88 10.36 -16.68
CA LEU A 50 -21.06 10.50 -17.88
C LEU A 50 -19.88 11.45 -17.67
N ALA A 51 -19.75 12.05 -16.49
CA ALA A 51 -18.64 12.92 -16.12
C ALA A 51 -17.29 12.26 -16.38
N ARG A 52 -16.32 13.06 -16.86
CA ARG A 52 -14.97 12.61 -17.15
C ARG A 52 -13.96 13.66 -16.69
N VAL A 53 -12.81 13.18 -16.22
CA VAL A 53 -11.66 14.05 -15.95
C VAL A 53 -10.75 14.05 -17.18
N ASN A 54 -10.42 15.24 -17.69
CA ASN A 54 -9.36 15.44 -18.66
C ASN A 54 -8.09 15.93 -17.94
N LEU A 55 -7.10 15.06 -17.78
CA LEU A 55 -5.86 15.38 -17.04
C LEU A 55 -5.03 16.48 -17.70
N LYS A 56 -4.98 16.51 -19.04
CA LYS A 56 -4.26 17.56 -19.77
C LYS A 56 -4.89 18.92 -19.45
N ARG A 57 -6.21 18.99 -19.54
CA ARG A 57 -6.98 20.21 -19.25
C ARG A 57 -6.87 20.62 -17.79
N MET A 58 -6.95 19.65 -16.87
CA MET A 58 -6.73 19.89 -15.45
C MET A 58 -5.35 20.53 -15.21
N GLY A 59 -4.29 20.04 -15.87
CA GLY A 59 -2.95 20.63 -15.79
C GLY A 59 -2.84 22.06 -16.31
N GLU A 60 -3.69 22.46 -17.27
CA GLU A 60 -3.79 23.86 -17.72
C GLU A 60 -4.46 24.73 -16.64
N ILE A 61 -5.61 24.30 -16.11
CA ILE A 61 -6.36 25.03 -15.07
C ILE A 61 -5.54 25.14 -13.76
N LEU A 62 -4.76 24.11 -13.43
CA LEU A 62 -3.91 24.10 -12.24
C LEU A 62 -2.83 25.19 -12.27
N LYS A 63 -2.32 25.54 -13.46
CA LYS A 63 -1.33 26.63 -13.61
C LYS A 63 -1.90 28.00 -13.30
N GLU A 64 -3.21 28.18 -13.47
CA GLU A 64 -3.91 29.43 -13.22
C GLU A 64 -4.43 29.50 -11.77
N THR A 65 -5.02 28.40 -11.30
CA THR A 65 -5.73 28.34 -10.00
C THR A 65 -4.83 27.99 -8.82
N HIS A 66 -3.70 27.32 -9.07
CA HIS A 66 -2.81 26.77 -8.04
C HIS A 66 -3.52 25.92 -6.97
N HIS A 67 -4.69 25.35 -7.30
CA HIS A 67 -5.51 24.57 -6.37
C HIS A 67 -6.05 23.29 -7.03
N ASP A 68 -5.54 22.12 -6.60
CA ASP A 68 -5.82 20.81 -7.20
C ASP A 68 -7.32 20.52 -7.39
N VAL A 69 -8.15 20.76 -6.37
CA VAL A 69 -9.59 20.48 -6.45
C VAL A 69 -10.29 21.41 -7.43
N THR A 70 -9.88 22.67 -7.51
CA THR A 70 -10.52 23.63 -8.42
C THR A 70 -10.21 23.26 -9.87
N ALA A 71 -8.97 22.87 -10.14
CA ALA A 71 -8.55 22.36 -11.43
C ALA A 71 -9.30 21.09 -11.83
N PHE A 72 -9.49 20.17 -10.88
CA PHE A 72 -10.27 18.94 -11.09
C PHE A 72 -11.73 19.27 -11.41
N LEU A 73 -12.39 20.11 -10.61
CA LEU A 73 -13.79 20.49 -10.81
C LEU A 73 -14.01 21.22 -12.13
N GLY A 74 -13.09 22.11 -12.52
CA GLY A 74 -13.14 22.77 -13.82
C GLY A 74 -13.06 21.77 -14.98
N SER A 75 -12.13 20.80 -14.89
CA SER A 75 -11.99 19.74 -15.90
C SER A 75 -13.22 18.84 -15.99
N VAL A 76 -13.82 18.46 -14.85
CA VAL A 76 -15.06 17.66 -14.83
C VAL A 76 -16.25 18.43 -15.38
N SER A 77 -16.38 19.71 -15.03
CA SER A 77 -17.49 20.55 -15.46
C SER A 77 -17.54 20.72 -16.98
N GLU A 78 -16.39 20.78 -17.65
CA GLU A 78 -16.30 20.84 -19.12
C GLU A 78 -16.85 19.58 -19.82
N SER A 79 -16.98 18.46 -19.10
CA SER A 79 -17.58 17.21 -19.63
C SER A 79 -19.10 17.12 -19.44
N LEU A 80 -19.70 18.07 -18.72
CA LEU A 80 -21.10 18.07 -18.30
C LEU A 80 -21.84 19.33 -18.80
N GLY A 81 -23.18 19.28 -18.77
CA GLY A 81 -24.06 20.41 -19.00
C GLY A 81 -24.43 21.16 -17.71
N GLU A 82 -25.69 21.60 -17.61
CA GLU A 82 -26.20 22.31 -16.42
C GLU A 82 -26.08 21.50 -15.12
N GLU A 83 -26.09 20.17 -15.21
CA GLU A 83 -25.93 19.27 -14.07
C GLU A 83 -24.56 19.38 -13.39
N SER A 84 -23.57 20.00 -14.03
CA SER A 84 -22.26 20.30 -13.43
C SER A 84 -22.38 21.06 -12.11
N ARG A 85 -23.43 21.88 -11.94
CA ARG A 85 -23.72 22.62 -10.70
C ARG A 85 -23.90 21.74 -9.45
N PHE A 86 -24.16 20.45 -9.64
CA PHE A 86 -24.36 19.50 -8.55
C PHE A 86 -23.07 18.78 -8.14
N ILE A 87 -22.04 18.79 -8.98
CA ILE A 87 -20.72 18.29 -8.60
C ILE A 87 -20.21 19.15 -7.45
N HIS A 88 -19.66 18.51 -6.42
CA HIS A 88 -19.14 19.15 -5.21
C HIS A 88 -20.20 19.88 -4.34
N LEU A 89 -21.49 19.59 -4.52
CA LEU A 89 -22.55 20.25 -3.77
C LEU A 89 -22.43 20.03 -2.25
N GLY A 90 -22.08 21.10 -1.54
CA GLY A 90 -21.96 21.15 -0.09
C GLY A 90 -20.65 20.60 0.48
N LEU A 91 -19.76 20.08 -0.39
CA LEU A 91 -18.51 19.42 -0.01
C LEU A 91 -17.39 20.42 0.27
N THR A 92 -16.39 19.97 1.02
CA THR A 92 -15.04 20.56 1.02
C THR A 92 -14.05 19.66 0.27
N SER A 93 -12.91 20.23 -0.14
CA SER A 93 -11.78 19.53 -0.78
C SER A 93 -11.47 18.18 -0.12
N ASN A 94 -11.41 18.13 1.21
CA ASN A 94 -10.99 16.93 1.94
C ASN A 94 -12.09 15.89 2.13
N ASP A 95 -13.35 16.24 1.91
CA ASP A 95 -14.39 15.22 1.84
C ASP A 95 -14.15 14.29 0.63
N VAL A 96 -13.62 14.86 -0.45
CA VAL A 96 -13.24 14.11 -1.66
C VAL A 96 -11.85 13.48 -1.51
N ILE A 97 -10.84 14.27 -1.13
CA ILE A 97 -9.43 13.82 -1.12
C ILE A 97 -9.22 12.64 -0.17
N ASP A 98 -9.66 12.74 1.10
CA ASP A 98 -9.38 11.70 2.09
C ASP A 98 -10.20 10.43 1.80
N THR A 99 -11.47 10.57 1.42
CA THR A 99 -12.32 9.43 1.04
C THR A 99 -11.74 8.70 -0.17
N ALA A 100 -11.28 9.44 -1.19
CA ALA A 100 -10.64 8.87 -2.36
C ALA A 100 -9.27 8.24 -2.05
N LEU A 101 -8.50 8.83 -1.14
CA LEU A 101 -7.22 8.26 -0.67
C LEU A 101 -7.44 6.89 -0.02
N CYS A 102 -8.46 6.75 0.81
CA CYS A 102 -8.83 5.46 1.39
C CYS A 102 -9.15 4.42 0.32
N LEU A 103 -9.83 4.78 -0.77
CA LEU A 103 -10.04 3.87 -1.90
C LEU A 103 -8.73 3.41 -2.55
N GLN A 104 -7.77 4.31 -2.76
CA GLN A 104 -6.44 3.93 -3.29
C GLN A 104 -5.67 3.03 -2.32
N LEU A 105 -5.75 3.30 -1.02
CA LEU A 105 -5.11 2.49 0.00
C LEU A 105 -5.71 1.08 0.09
N LEU A 106 -7.03 0.94 -0.07
CA LEU A 106 -7.69 -0.38 -0.15
C LEU A 106 -7.24 -1.17 -1.38
N GLU A 107 -7.14 -0.53 -2.56
CA GLU A 107 -6.60 -1.17 -3.75
C GLU A 107 -5.14 -1.62 -3.57
N ALA A 108 -4.31 -0.79 -2.93
CA ALA A 108 -2.94 -1.17 -2.58
C ALA A 108 -2.92 -2.35 -1.59
N THR A 109 -3.80 -2.34 -0.61
CA THR A 109 -3.91 -3.39 0.41
C THR A 109 -4.31 -4.73 -0.18
N GLU A 110 -5.22 -4.75 -1.16
CA GLU A 110 -5.61 -5.96 -1.89
C GLU A 110 -4.39 -6.61 -2.56
N ILE A 111 -3.59 -5.83 -3.29
CA ILE A 111 -2.37 -6.31 -3.95
C ILE A 111 -1.39 -6.90 -2.94
N LEU A 112 -1.12 -6.16 -1.85
CA LEU A 112 -0.19 -6.59 -0.81
C LEU A 112 -0.68 -7.85 -0.10
N SER A 113 -1.99 -7.97 0.15
CA SER A 113 -2.62 -9.15 0.75
C SER A 113 -2.44 -10.39 -0.13
N GLU A 114 -2.63 -10.26 -1.44
CA GLU A 114 -2.37 -11.32 -2.41
C GLU A 114 -0.89 -11.73 -2.44
N ASP A 115 0.03 -10.76 -2.50
CA ASP A 115 1.46 -11.05 -2.53
C ASP A 115 1.95 -11.72 -1.23
N ILE A 116 1.42 -11.31 -0.07
CA ILE A 116 1.69 -11.97 1.22
C ILE A 116 1.17 -13.42 1.22
N LYS A 117 -0.06 -13.66 0.74
CA LYS A 117 -0.62 -15.03 0.62
C LYS A 117 0.21 -15.88 -0.33
N GLY A 118 0.70 -15.29 -1.43
CA GLY A 118 1.63 -15.93 -2.36
C GLY A 118 2.92 -16.35 -1.69
N LEU A 119 3.55 -15.45 -0.92
CA LEU A 119 4.76 -15.76 -0.16
C LEU A 119 4.53 -16.85 0.89
N ILE A 120 3.44 -16.76 1.67
CA ILE A 120 3.06 -17.78 2.66
C ILE A 120 2.97 -19.16 2.01
N THR A 121 2.35 -19.24 0.83
CA THR A 121 2.19 -20.49 0.08
C THR A 121 3.56 -21.07 -0.31
N VAL A 122 4.46 -20.26 -0.86
CA VAL A 122 5.82 -20.69 -1.24
C VAL A 122 6.62 -21.13 -0.03
N LEU A 123 6.60 -20.35 1.06
CA LEU A 123 7.29 -20.70 2.30
C LEU A 123 6.77 -22.02 2.87
N ALA A 124 5.46 -22.25 2.87
CA ALA A 124 4.86 -23.49 3.35
C ALA A 124 5.27 -24.70 2.50
N GLN A 125 5.28 -24.55 1.17
CA GLN A 125 5.75 -25.60 0.26
C GLN A 125 7.23 -25.96 0.52
N GLN A 126 8.09 -24.95 0.67
CA GLN A 126 9.51 -25.15 0.97
C GLN A 126 9.71 -25.75 2.38
N ALA A 127 8.93 -25.32 3.37
CA ALA A 127 8.96 -25.86 4.73
C ALA A 127 8.63 -27.36 4.74
N ILE A 128 7.58 -27.78 4.01
CA ILE A 128 7.20 -29.18 3.88
C ILE A 128 8.27 -29.98 3.14
N LYS A 129 8.75 -29.47 2.00
CA LYS A 129 9.81 -30.10 1.20
C LYS A 129 11.07 -30.36 2.02
N HIS A 130 11.44 -29.42 2.88
CA HIS A 130 12.64 -29.48 3.71
C HIS A 130 12.37 -29.90 5.16
N LYS A 131 11.20 -30.49 5.46
CA LYS A 131 10.76 -30.88 6.80
C LYS A 131 11.80 -31.66 7.59
N TYR A 132 12.53 -32.56 6.92
CA TYR A 132 13.57 -33.42 7.51
C TYR A 132 14.98 -33.11 6.99
N THR A 133 15.20 -31.94 6.37
CA THR A 133 16.54 -31.51 5.98
C THR A 133 17.26 -30.98 7.23
N THR A 134 17.98 -31.86 7.94
CA THR A 134 18.76 -31.48 9.13
C THR A 134 19.80 -30.42 8.80
N MET A 135 19.93 -29.43 9.68
CA MET A 135 20.94 -28.38 9.66
C MET A 135 21.32 -28.01 11.10
N ILE A 136 22.44 -27.35 11.31
CA ILE A 136 22.81 -26.88 12.64
C ILE A 136 22.00 -25.62 13.03
N GLY A 137 21.38 -25.65 14.21
CA GLY A 137 20.78 -24.47 14.83
C GLY A 137 21.87 -23.52 15.32
N ARG A 138 21.62 -22.21 15.21
CA ARG A 138 22.60 -21.18 15.59
C ARG A 138 22.00 -20.16 16.53
N THR A 139 22.62 -19.96 17.68
CA THR A 139 22.34 -18.87 18.64
C THR A 139 23.60 -18.03 18.79
N HIS A 140 23.51 -16.70 18.72
CA HIS A 140 24.67 -15.80 18.65
C HIS A 140 25.63 -16.09 17.48
N GLY A 141 25.15 -16.76 16.42
CA GLY A 141 25.98 -17.22 15.31
C GLY A 141 26.82 -18.47 15.61
N ILE A 142 26.69 -19.06 16.80
CA ILE A 142 27.42 -20.25 17.25
C ILE A 142 26.52 -21.49 17.15
N HIS A 143 27.12 -22.65 16.86
CA HIS A 143 26.41 -23.93 16.82
C HIS A 143 25.77 -24.24 18.19
N ALA A 144 24.47 -24.50 18.15
CA ALA A 144 23.68 -24.98 19.28
C ALA A 144 23.27 -26.43 19.00
N GLU A 145 21.97 -26.72 18.97
CA GLU A 145 21.44 -28.05 18.65
C GLU A 145 21.00 -28.17 17.17
N PRO A 146 21.00 -29.38 16.59
CA PRO A 146 20.43 -29.60 15.26
C PRO A 146 18.94 -29.24 15.16
N ILE A 147 18.56 -28.62 14.05
CA ILE A 147 17.17 -28.36 13.66
C ILE A 147 16.95 -28.91 12.24
N SER A 148 15.76 -28.72 11.66
CA SER A 148 15.58 -28.86 10.21
C SER A 148 15.41 -27.51 9.52
N PHE A 149 15.83 -27.42 8.26
CA PHE A 149 15.57 -26.22 7.44
C PHE A 149 14.07 -25.99 7.26
N GLY A 150 13.28 -27.06 7.14
CA GLY A 150 11.83 -26.96 7.13
C GLY A 150 11.24 -26.34 8.40
N PHE A 151 11.78 -26.65 9.58
CA PHE A 151 11.39 -26.00 10.84
C PHE A 151 11.69 -24.48 10.81
N LYS A 152 12.86 -24.09 10.32
CA LYS A 152 13.23 -22.67 10.15
C LYS A 152 12.25 -21.93 9.24
N LEU A 153 11.83 -22.56 8.13
CA LEU A 153 10.86 -21.97 7.21
C LEU A 153 9.43 -21.97 7.77
N ALA A 154 9.04 -22.98 8.57
CA ALA A 154 7.75 -23.00 9.25
C ALA A 154 7.60 -21.82 10.23
N LEU A 155 8.69 -21.41 10.89
CA LEU A 155 8.72 -20.19 11.69
C LEU A 155 8.39 -18.94 10.86
N TRP A 156 8.85 -18.88 9.61
CA TRP A 156 8.57 -17.75 8.70
C TRP A 156 7.13 -17.77 8.17
N VAL A 157 6.58 -18.97 7.91
CA VAL A 157 5.16 -19.14 7.54
C VAL A 157 4.25 -18.56 8.63
N ASP A 158 4.49 -18.95 9.87
CA ASP A 158 3.70 -18.50 11.02
C ASP A 158 3.83 -16.99 11.26
N GLU A 159 5.04 -16.45 11.09
CA GLU A 159 5.25 -15.00 11.14
C GLU A 159 4.51 -14.23 10.04
N MET A 160 4.53 -14.74 8.80
CA MET A 160 3.82 -14.10 7.69
C MET A 160 2.30 -14.20 7.84
N ARG A 161 1.77 -15.24 8.49
CA ARG A 161 0.34 -15.32 8.86
C ARG A 161 -0.05 -14.23 9.85
N ARG A 162 0.77 -13.97 10.88
CA ARG A 162 0.55 -12.81 11.78
C ARG A 162 0.60 -11.50 11.03
N ASN A 163 1.52 -11.35 10.07
CA ASN A 163 1.62 -10.16 9.23
C ASN A 163 0.40 -9.95 8.33
N LEU A 164 -0.15 -11.03 7.75
CA LEU A 164 -1.39 -10.95 6.99
C LEU A 164 -2.57 -10.48 7.85
N GLN A 165 -2.67 -10.98 9.09
CA GLN A 165 -3.68 -10.52 10.04
C GLN A 165 -3.52 -9.04 10.39
N ARG A 166 -2.29 -8.59 10.67
CA ARG A 166 -2.01 -7.16 10.93
C ARG A 166 -2.42 -6.28 9.75
N LEU A 167 -2.14 -6.71 8.52
CA LEU A 167 -2.55 -5.97 7.32
C LEU A 167 -4.07 -5.88 7.23
N ALA A 168 -4.80 -6.98 7.49
CA ALA A 168 -6.25 -6.97 7.50
C ALA A 168 -6.84 -6.06 8.59
N ASP A 169 -6.18 -5.94 9.75
CA ASP A 169 -6.62 -5.01 10.80
C ASP A 169 -6.29 -3.55 10.47
N ALA A 170 -5.16 -3.29 9.81
CA ALA A 170 -4.86 -1.97 9.25
C ALA A 170 -5.84 -1.58 8.14
N GLU A 171 -6.21 -2.51 7.26
CA GLU A 171 -7.22 -2.33 6.21
C GLU A 171 -8.56 -1.85 6.80
N LYS A 172 -9.03 -2.48 7.87
CA LYS A 172 -10.25 -2.04 8.57
C LYS A 172 -10.12 -0.61 9.11
N ALA A 173 -8.95 -0.23 9.62
CA ALA A 173 -8.73 1.10 10.19
C ALA A 173 -8.78 2.21 9.12
N ILE A 174 -8.33 1.93 7.90
CA ILE A 174 -8.36 2.88 6.77
C ILE A 174 -9.60 2.74 5.88
N SER A 175 -10.43 1.70 6.05
CA SER A 175 -11.66 1.48 5.28
C SER A 175 -12.82 2.38 5.75
N VAL A 176 -12.54 3.67 5.78
CA VAL A 176 -13.46 4.72 6.21
C VAL A 176 -13.44 5.89 5.24
N GLY A 177 -14.58 6.53 5.03
CA GLY A 177 -14.73 7.79 4.30
C GLY A 177 -15.10 8.94 5.24
N LYS A 178 -15.01 10.16 4.72
CA LYS A 178 -15.38 11.39 5.43
C LYS A 178 -16.09 12.35 4.48
N ILE A 179 -17.33 12.72 4.77
CA ILE A 179 -18.14 13.72 4.06
C ILE A 179 -18.88 14.57 5.09
N SER A 180 -18.09 15.32 5.87
CA SER A 180 -18.55 16.04 7.06
C SER A 180 -18.32 17.55 6.99
N GLY A 181 -17.78 18.02 5.87
CA GLY A 181 -17.63 19.44 5.56
C GLY A 181 -16.38 20.06 6.19
N ALA A 182 -16.39 21.39 6.26
CA ALA A 182 -15.21 22.20 6.54
C ALA A 182 -14.55 21.96 7.91
N VAL A 183 -15.32 21.55 8.93
CA VAL A 183 -14.80 21.31 10.29
C VAL A 183 -15.40 20.06 10.94
N GLY A 184 -16.06 19.21 10.15
CA GLY A 184 -16.62 17.95 10.65
C GLY A 184 -17.94 18.05 11.40
N THR A 185 -18.65 19.18 11.28
CA THR A 185 -19.90 19.45 12.02
C THR A 185 -21.16 19.24 11.19
N TYR A 186 -21.03 18.86 9.91
CA TYR A 186 -22.15 18.74 8.97
C TYR A 186 -22.96 20.04 8.81
N ALA A 187 -22.37 21.23 9.01
CA ALA A 187 -23.09 22.51 8.94
C ALA A 187 -23.83 22.74 7.60
N THR A 188 -23.29 22.22 6.50
CA THR A 188 -23.86 22.31 5.13
C THR A 188 -24.27 20.96 4.56
N LEU A 189 -24.12 19.89 5.35
CA LEU A 189 -24.27 18.49 4.93
C LEU A 189 -25.14 17.74 5.96
N SER A 190 -25.26 16.42 5.82
CA SER A 190 -25.90 15.59 6.86
C SER A 190 -25.13 14.28 7.04
N PRO A 191 -25.16 13.67 8.25
CA PRO A 191 -24.57 12.35 8.46
C PRO A 191 -25.18 11.28 7.54
N GLU A 192 -26.48 11.37 7.23
CA GLU A 192 -27.15 10.43 6.31
C GLU A 192 -26.53 10.47 4.89
N LEU A 193 -26.12 11.64 4.41
CA LEU A 193 -25.43 11.77 3.13
C LEU A 193 -24.11 11.00 3.12
N GLU A 194 -23.31 11.18 4.17
CA GLU A 194 -22.01 10.53 4.32
C GLU A 194 -22.17 9.00 4.37
N GLU A 195 -23.11 8.50 5.17
CA GLU A 195 -23.40 7.06 5.27
C GLU A 195 -23.78 6.46 3.92
N LYS A 196 -24.71 7.10 3.19
CA LYS A 196 -25.14 6.64 1.87
C LYS A 196 -24.02 6.68 0.84
N ALA A 197 -23.25 7.76 0.80
CA ALA A 197 -22.13 7.91 -0.14
C ALA A 197 -21.00 6.91 0.17
N CYS A 198 -20.60 6.76 1.43
CA CYS A 198 -19.57 5.80 1.84
C CYS A 198 -20.00 4.35 1.55
N ALA A 199 -21.25 3.99 1.82
CA ALA A 199 -21.77 2.65 1.52
C ALA A 199 -21.66 2.30 0.04
N ARG A 200 -21.92 3.26 -0.87
CA ARG A 200 -21.75 3.09 -2.33
C ARG A 200 -20.30 2.86 -2.74
N LEU A 201 -19.37 3.42 -1.97
CA LEU A 201 -17.93 3.28 -2.19
C LEU A 201 -17.34 2.04 -1.51
N GLY A 202 -18.13 1.30 -0.72
CA GLY A 202 -17.64 0.17 0.08
C GLY A 202 -16.85 0.60 1.32
N LEU A 203 -17.05 1.82 1.80
CA LEU A 203 -16.41 2.39 2.99
C LEU A 203 -17.42 2.53 4.12
N ALA A 204 -16.95 2.46 5.37
CA ALA A 204 -17.74 2.94 6.51
C ALA A 204 -17.63 4.47 6.62
N ALA A 205 -18.67 5.15 7.10
CA ALA A 205 -18.54 6.55 7.50
C ALA A 205 -17.66 6.63 8.76
N ALA A 206 -16.74 7.59 8.82
CA ALA A 206 -15.99 7.87 10.04
C ALA A 206 -16.97 8.31 11.15
N PRO A 207 -17.04 7.63 12.31
CA PRO A 207 -18.03 7.95 13.35
C PRO A 207 -17.95 9.40 13.86
N ILE A 208 -16.74 9.96 13.81
CA ILE A 208 -16.47 11.36 14.07
C ILE A 208 -15.26 11.77 13.24
N SER A 209 -15.26 13.02 12.78
CA SER A 209 -14.16 13.58 12.00
C SER A 209 -14.09 15.10 12.20
N ASN A 210 -13.01 15.70 11.75
CA ASN A 210 -12.89 17.16 11.61
C ASN A 210 -12.84 17.50 10.11
N GLN A 211 -12.01 18.43 9.64
CA GLN A 211 -11.86 18.64 8.18
C GLN A 211 -11.13 17.46 7.49
N VAL A 212 -10.62 16.49 8.27
CA VAL A 212 -9.90 15.31 7.77
C VAL A 212 -10.22 14.03 8.54
N LEU A 213 -9.86 12.88 7.94
CA LEU A 213 -9.68 11.65 8.68
C LEU A 213 -8.50 11.77 9.66
N GLN A 214 -8.63 11.13 10.81
CA GLN A 214 -7.57 11.15 11.81
C GLN A 214 -6.36 10.31 11.34
N ARG A 215 -5.16 10.88 11.48
CA ARG A 215 -3.92 10.35 10.88
C ARG A 215 -3.34 9.15 11.62
N ASP A 216 -3.84 8.81 12.81
CA ASP A 216 -3.52 7.57 13.53
C ASP A 216 -3.84 6.32 12.69
N ARG A 217 -4.90 6.37 11.87
CA ARG A 217 -5.27 5.30 10.91
C ARG A 217 -4.18 5.06 9.88
N HIS A 218 -3.66 6.14 9.30
CA HIS A 218 -2.61 6.11 8.28
C HIS A 218 -1.27 5.67 8.89
N ALA A 219 -0.98 6.14 10.12
CA ALA A 219 0.19 5.71 10.87
C ALA A 219 0.16 4.21 11.19
N GLN A 220 -0.99 3.66 11.59
CA GLN A 220 -1.18 2.23 11.80
C GLN A 220 -0.92 1.45 10.50
N PHE A 221 -1.43 1.93 9.37
CA PHE A 221 -1.22 1.32 8.06
C PHE A 221 0.26 1.27 7.69
N VAL A 222 0.96 2.41 7.65
CA VAL A 222 2.37 2.46 7.26
C VAL A 222 3.27 1.71 8.24
N THR A 223 2.99 1.78 9.54
CA THR A 223 3.70 1.00 10.56
C THR A 223 3.53 -0.51 10.36
N THR A 224 2.33 -0.95 9.97
CA THR A 224 2.08 -2.34 9.60
C THR A 224 2.95 -2.75 8.40
N LEU A 225 3.03 -1.92 7.36
CA LEU A 225 3.90 -2.18 6.21
C LEU A 225 5.38 -2.27 6.63
N ALA A 226 5.82 -1.41 7.55
CA ALA A 226 7.18 -1.43 8.09
C ALA A 226 7.50 -2.69 8.90
N ILE A 227 6.53 -3.22 9.66
CA ILE A 227 6.67 -4.52 10.35
C ILE A 227 6.85 -5.65 9.34
N ILE A 228 6.04 -5.68 8.28
CA ILE A 228 6.13 -6.70 7.23
C ILE A 228 7.49 -6.62 6.52
N ALA A 229 7.92 -5.42 6.14
CA ALA A 229 9.24 -5.19 5.55
C ALA A 229 10.38 -5.65 6.48
N SER A 230 10.24 -5.45 7.79
CA SER A 230 11.22 -5.90 8.78
C SER A 230 11.31 -7.43 8.88
N SER A 231 10.18 -8.14 8.77
CA SER A 231 10.18 -9.60 8.63
C SER A 231 10.91 -10.06 7.36
N LEU A 232 10.69 -9.38 6.22
CA LEU A 232 11.40 -9.69 4.98
C LEU A 232 12.91 -9.48 5.10
N GLU A 233 13.36 -8.38 5.73
CA GLU A 233 14.79 -8.15 5.99
C GLU A 233 15.37 -9.22 6.91
N LYS A 234 14.63 -9.67 7.93
CA LYS A 234 15.06 -10.77 8.80
C LYS A 234 15.30 -12.05 7.99
N PHE A 235 14.36 -12.43 7.14
CA PHE A 235 14.49 -13.64 6.32
C PHE A 235 15.63 -13.51 5.30
N ALA A 236 15.71 -12.37 4.61
CA ALA A 236 16.77 -12.08 3.65
C ALA A 236 18.16 -12.08 4.32
N THR A 237 18.27 -11.56 5.54
CA THR A 237 19.53 -11.59 6.32
C THR A 237 19.94 -13.02 6.68
N GLU A 238 19.00 -13.89 7.01
CA GLU A 238 19.30 -15.31 7.23
C GLU A 238 19.82 -15.96 5.94
N ILE A 239 19.15 -15.76 4.79
CA ILE A 239 19.62 -16.31 3.52
C ILE A 239 21.04 -15.83 3.19
N ARG A 240 21.33 -14.54 3.40
CA ARG A 240 22.68 -13.98 3.24
C ARG A 240 23.69 -14.67 4.17
N GLY A 241 23.31 -14.98 5.41
CA GLY A 241 24.13 -15.72 6.35
C GLY A 241 24.42 -17.15 5.90
N LEU A 242 23.39 -17.86 5.45
CA LEU A 242 23.49 -19.25 5.00
C LEU A 242 24.20 -19.41 3.64
N GLN A 243 24.26 -18.36 2.83
CA GLN A 243 24.99 -18.32 1.55
C GLN A 243 26.47 -17.89 1.70
N LYS A 244 26.92 -17.51 2.91
CA LYS A 244 28.35 -17.25 3.15
C LYS A 244 29.21 -18.42 2.70
N THR A 245 30.39 -18.13 2.15
CA THR A 245 31.31 -19.12 1.58
C THR A 245 31.63 -20.25 2.56
N GLU A 246 31.80 -19.92 3.84
CA GLU A 246 32.15 -20.86 4.93
C GLU A 246 30.98 -21.76 5.33
N THR A 247 29.73 -21.38 5.00
CA THR A 247 28.51 -22.09 5.37
C THR A 247 27.91 -22.82 4.16
N ARG A 248 27.55 -22.04 3.12
CA ARG A 248 27.00 -22.52 1.84
C ARG A 248 25.92 -23.59 1.99
N GLU A 249 25.00 -23.36 2.91
CA GLU A 249 23.84 -24.22 3.15
C GLU A 249 22.71 -23.92 2.16
N VAL A 250 22.60 -22.68 1.70
CA VAL A 250 21.67 -22.24 0.67
C VAL A 250 22.35 -21.29 -0.33
N GLU A 251 21.74 -21.08 -1.48
CA GLU A 251 22.16 -20.10 -2.49
C GLU A 251 20.93 -19.57 -3.24
N GLU A 252 20.88 -18.25 -3.47
CA GLU A 252 19.87 -17.62 -4.32
C GLU A 252 19.82 -18.27 -5.71
N PRO A 253 18.65 -18.25 -6.38
CA PRO A 253 18.56 -18.72 -7.76
C PRO A 253 19.56 -17.96 -8.66
N PHE A 254 20.32 -18.73 -9.43
CA PHE A 254 21.33 -18.19 -10.35
C PHE A 254 21.07 -18.73 -11.76
N ALA A 255 20.64 -17.84 -12.67
CA ALA A 255 20.26 -18.23 -14.03
C ALA A 255 21.48 -18.48 -14.92
N ALA A 256 21.29 -19.30 -15.97
CA ALA A 256 22.31 -19.47 -17.00
C ALA A 256 22.61 -18.11 -17.68
N GLY A 257 23.89 -17.75 -17.78
CA GLY A 257 24.33 -16.45 -18.33
C GLY A 257 24.28 -15.28 -17.34
N GLN A 258 23.81 -15.48 -16.10
CA GLN A 258 23.90 -14.46 -15.07
C GLN A 258 25.37 -14.27 -14.66
N THR A 259 25.82 -13.02 -14.59
CA THR A 259 27.18 -12.66 -14.13
C THR A 259 27.10 -12.23 -12.67
N GLY A 260 27.66 -13.01 -11.76
CA GLY A 260 27.63 -12.66 -10.33
C GLY A 260 28.72 -11.65 -9.91
N SER A 261 29.73 -11.43 -10.75
CA SER A 261 30.70 -10.34 -10.62
C SER A 261 31.37 -10.05 -11.96
N SER A 262 31.61 -8.77 -12.25
CA SER A 262 32.32 -8.33 -13.47
C SER A 262 33.76 -8.86 -13.58
N ALA A 263 34.41 -9.20 -12.46
CA ALA A 263 35.81 -9.63 -12.43
C ALA A 263 35.99 -11.10 -12.02
N MET A 264 35.00 -11.73 -11.40
CA MET A 264 35.12 -13.06 -10.79
C MET A 264 33.98 -13.99 -11.26
N PRO A 265 34.19 -14.79 -12.32
CA PRO A 265 33.13 -15.63 -12.92
C PRO A 265 32.50 -16.65 -11.96
N HIS A 266 33.22 -17.05 -10.90
CA HIS A 266 32.74 -18.03 -9.92
C HIS A 266 31.91 -17.40 -8.78
N LYS A 267 31.90 -16.07 -8.64
CA LYS A 267 31.30 -15.38 -7.49
C LYS A 267 29.78 -15.36 -7.62
N ARG A 268 29.08 -15.89 -6.62
CA ARG A 268 27.61 -15.92 -6.53
C ARG A 268 27.16 -15.22 -5.26
N ASN A 269 26.54 -14.04 -5.40
CA ASN A 269 26.17 -13.19 -4.27
C ASN A 269 24.66 -13.28 -3.97
N PRO A 270 24.25 -13.11 -2.70
CA PRO A 270 22.85 -12.99 -2.34
C PRO A 270 22.30 -11.56 -2.62
N GLU A 271 22.45 -11.07 -3.86
CA GLU A 271 22.18 -9.66 -4.19
C GLU A 271 20.69 -9.31 -4.07
N LEU A 272 19.79 -10.28 -4.28
CA LEU A 272 18.36 -10.05 -4.22
C LEU A 272 17.92 -9.86 -2.76
N CYS A 273 18.45 -10.68 -1.85
CA CYS A 273 18.25 -10.54 -0.41
C CYS A 273 18.91 -9.27 0.12
N GLU A 274 20.11 -8.89 -0.35
CA GLU A 274 20.73 -7.61 0.00
C GLU A 274 19.86 -6.43 -0.42
N ARG A 275 19.26 -6.50 -1.62
CA ARG A 275 18.31 -5.50 -2.11
C ARG A 275 17.07 -5.43 -1.24
N VAL A 276 16.47 -6.57 -0.87
CA VAL A 276 15.32 -6.64 0.06
C VAL A 276 15.67 -5.96 1.38
N CYS A 277 16.85 -6.22 1.94
CA CYS A 277 17.31 -5.55 3.17
C CYS A 277 17.39 -4.02 2.99
N GLY A 278 18.00 -3.57 1.88
CA GLY A 278 18.17 -2.15 1.58
C GLY A 278 16.84 -1.39 1.51
N ILE A 279 15.88 -1.90 0.73
CA ILE A 279 14.59 -1.23 0.54
C ILE A 279 13.69 -1.32 1.78
N SER A 280 13.78 -2.41 2.56
CA SER A 280 13.01 -2.57 3.80
C SER A 280 13.33 -1.48 4.84
N ARG A 281 14.54 -0.94 4.82
CA ARG A 281 14.95 0.18 5.68
C ARG A 281 14.18 1.46 5.40
N LEU A 282 13.83 1.71 4.14
CA LEU A 282 13.09 2.90 3.74
C LEU A 282 11.69 2.91 4.36
N VAL A 283 10.99 1.77 4.30
CA VAL A 283 9.62 1.64 4.84
C VAL A 283 9.58 1.93 6.34
N ARG A 284 10.62 1.57 7.09
CA ARG A 284 10.73 1.93 8.51
C ARG A 284 10.91 3.43 8.74
N GLY A 285 11.65 4.12 7.87
CA GLY A 285 11.75 5.58 7.90
C GLY A 285 10.39 6.24 7.63
N TYR A 286 9.64 5.73 6.65
CA TYR A 286 8.30 6.21 6.34
C TYR A 286 7.31 6.01 7.49
N ALA A 287 7.42 4.92 8.26
CA ALA A 287 6.61 4.73 9.46
C ALA A 287 6.83 5.84 10.50
N LEU A 288 8.07 6.29 10.71
CA LEU A 288 8.34 7.43 11.59
C LEU A 288 7.63 8.69 11.09
N THR A 289 7.79 9.03 9.81
CA THR A 289 7.10 10.18 9.21
C THR A 289 5.57 10.07 9.36
N SER A 290 5.01 8.87 9.19
CA SER A 290 3.56 8.65 9.35
C SER A 290 3.07 8.86 10.78
N MET A 291 3.90 8.56 11.79
CA MET A 291 3.58 8.85 13.20
C MET A 291 3.68 10.34 13.50
N GLU A 292 4.64 11.04 12.91
CA GLU A 292 4.78 12.50 13.05
C GLU A 292 3.61 13.26 12.42
N ASN A 293 2.95 12.69 11.40
CA ASN A 293 1.73 13.24 10.78
C ASN A 293 0.49 13.21 11.68
N ILE A 294 0.52 12.54 12.85
CA ILE A 294 -0.65 12.44 13.73
C ILE A 294 -0.96 13.79 14.41
N ALA A 295 0.07 14.55 14.76
CA ALA A 295 -0.05 15.76 15.58
C ALA A 295 -0.49 16.99 14.77
N LEU A 296 -1.63 16.90 14.09
CA LEU A 296 -2.24 18.00 13.36
C LEU A 296 -2.86 19.05 14.29
N TRP A 297 -2.87 20.30 13.86
CA TRP A 297 -3.42 21.42 14.63
C TRP A 297 -4.93 21.55 14.43
N HIS A 298 -5.66 21.64 15.55
CA HIS A 298 -7.11 21.91 15.58
C HIS A 298 -7.91 20.96 14.64
N GLU A 299 -8.82 21.51 13.84
CA GLU A 299 -9.65 20.75 12.91
C GLU A 299 -8.91 20.33 11.63
N ARG A 300 -7.72 20.92 11.38
CA ARG A 300 -6.63 20.41 10.52
C ARG A 300 -5.55 21.48 10.31
N ASP A 301 -4.34 21.02 10.05
CA ASP A 301 -3.41 21.68 9.13
C ASP A 301 -3.14 20.75 7.93
N ILE A 302 -2.32 21.19 6.96
CA ILE A 302 -2.06 20.45 5.71
C ILE A 302 -0.66 19.82 5.64
N SER A 303 0.11 19.86 6.73
CA SER A 303 1.49 19.34 6.77
C SER A 303 1.59 17.87 6.37
N HIS A 304 0.60 17.06 6.77
CA HIS A 304 0.54 15.64 6.40
C HIS A 304 0.50 15.43 4.88
N SER A 305 -0.09 16.34 4.10
CA SER A 305 -0.40 16.10 2.69
C SER A 305 0.87 15.99 1.82
N SER A 306 1.86 16.83 2.07
CA SER A 306 3.13 16.79 1.32
C SER A 306 3.92 15.52 1.66
N ALA A 307 3.93 15.12 2.92
CA ALA A 307 4.57 13.89 3.38
C ALA A 307 3.86 12.65 2.81
N GLU A 308 2.53 12.57 2.91
CA GLU A 308 1.69 11.46 2.46
C GLU A 308 1.80 11.20 0.95
N ARG A 309 1.97 12.26 0.14
CA ARG A 309 2.25 12.17 -1.30
C ARG A 309 3.53 11.39 -1.63
N ILE A 310 4.46 11.29 -0.68
CA ILE A 310 5.70 10.52 -0.80
C ILE A 310 5.54 9.17 -0.10
N ILE A 311 5.21 9.19 1.19
CA ILE A 311 5.34 8.00 2.03
C ILE A 311 4.27 6.95 1.76
N LEU A 312 3.04 7.32 1.36
CA LEU A 312 1.99 6.33 1.12
C LEU A 312 2.24 5.54 -0.18
N PRO A 313 2.49 6.17 -1.34
CA PRO A 313 2.89 5.44 -2.54
C PRO A 313 4.18 4.64 -2.33
N ASP A 314 5.21 5.25 -1.74
CA ASP A 314 6.53 4.63 -1.66
C ASP A 314 6.55 3.43 -0.71
N SER A 315 5.82 3.49 0.41
CA SER A 315 5.67 2.34 1.31
C SER A 315 5.00 1.16 0.61
N CYS A 316 3.95 1.42 -0.18
CA CYS A 316 3.24 0.38 -0.91
C CYS A 316 4.07 -0.20 -2.05
N LEU A 317 4.70 0.65 -2.87
CA LEU A 317 5.55 0.25 -4.00
C LEU A 317 6.76 -0.56 -3.55
N VAL A 318 7.43 -0.11 -2.49
CA VAL A 318 8.61 -0.81 -1.94
C VAL A 318 8.22 -2.18 -1.40
N LEU A 319 7.14 -2.27 -0.63
CA LEU A 319 6.72 -3.54 -0.04
C LEU A 319 6.25 -4.53 -1.10
N ASP A 320 5.46 -4.09 -2.07
CA ASP A 320 5.02 -4.86 -3.25
C ASP A 320 6.23 -5.46 -4.00
N TYR A 321 7.23 -4.63 -4.29
CA TYR A 321 8.45 -5.08 -4.95
C TYR A 321 9.27 -6.05 -4.06
N ALA A 322 9.41 -5.77 -2.77
CA ALA A 322 10.14 -6.63 -1.83
C ALA A 322 9.51 -8.01 -1.71
N LEU A 323 8.18 -8.09 -1.57
CA LEU A 323 7.42 -9.33 -1.53
C LEU A 323 7.61 -10.13 -2.83
N SER A 324 7.51 -9.48 -3.99
CA SER A 324 7.69 -10.13 -5.29
C SER A 324 9.10 -10.74 -5.45
N ILE A 325 10.15 -9.98 -5.11
CA ILE A 325 11.52 -10.48 -5.19
C ILE A 325 11.74 -11.62 -4.22
N PHE A 326 11.38 -11.43 -2.95
CA PHE A 326 11.65 -12.43 -1.93
C PHE A 326 10.87 -13.72 -2.21
N THR A 327 9.64 -13.62 -2.71
CA THR A 327 8.86 -14.79 -3.19
C THR A 327 9.58 -15.52 -4.32
N SER A 328 10.16 -14.79 -5.27
CA SER A 328 10.92 -15.38 -6.39
C SER A 328 12.21 -16.07 -5.90
N VAL A 329 12.92 -15.45 -4.96
CA VAL A 329 14.09 -16.06 -4.29
C VAL A 329 13.68 -17.36 -3.61
N MET A 330 12.61 -17.38 -2.82
CA MET A 330 12.17 -18.58 -2.11
C MET A 330 11.64 -19.68 -3.04
N LYS A 331 11.05 -19.33 -4.19
CA LYS A 331 10.67 -20.32 -5.23
C LYS A 331 11.90 -20.99 -5.84
N GLY A 332 12.93 -20.21 -6.14
CA GLY A 332 14.15 -20.66 -6.81
C GLY A 332 15.32 -21.02 -5.88
N LEU A 333 15.13 -20.97 -4.56
CA LEU A 333 16.21 -21.13 -3.59
C LEU A 333 16.86 -22.51 -3.74
N THR A 334 18.17 -22.51 -3.94
CA THR A 334 18.96 -23.74 -3.95
C THR A 334 19.35 -24.09 -2.52
N VAL A 335 19.09 -25.34 -2.12
CA VAL A 335 19.42 -25.85 -0.79
C VAL A 335 20.47 -26.96 -0.97
N TYR A 336 21.48 -26.98 -0.10
CA TYR A 336 22.55 -27.99 -0.11
C TYR A 336 22.52 -28.88 1.14
N PRO A 337 21.63 -29.91 1.19
CA PRO A 337 21.52 -30.80 2.36
C PRO A 337 22.84 -31.46 2.78
N LYS A 338 23.76 -31.71 1.83
CA LYS A 338 25.08 -32.29 2.13
C LYS A 338 26.02 -31.32 2.84
N LYS A 339 25.81 -30.00 2.71
CA LYS A 339 26.57 -28.97 3.42
C LYS A 339 25.99 -28.66 4.81
N MET A 340 24.70 -28.95 5.00
CA MET A 340 24.00 -28.78 6.28
C MET A 340 24.25 -29.91 7.29
N LYS A 341 24.71 -31.09 6.81
CA LYS A 341 25.07 -32.26 7.63
C LYS A 341 26.55 -32.25 7.98
#